data_AF-A0A840S5Y0-F1
#
_entry.id   AF-A0A840S5Y0-F1
#
_cell.length_a   1.000
_cell.length_b   1.000
_cell.length_c   1.000
_cell.angle_alpha   90.00
_cell.angle_beta   90.00
_cell.angle_gamma   90.00
#
_symmetry.space_group_name_H-M   'P 1'
#
loop_
_entity.id
_entity.type
_entity.pdbx_description
1 polymer ?
#
loop_
_entity_poly.entity_id
_entity_poly.type
_entity_poly.pdbx_seq_one_letter_code
_entity_poly.pdbx_strand_id
1 'polypeptide(L)'
;MKPADLACPVCGTELSPAQLFAEAEAQQAFARLAAVSIPLGARVLQYLTLFTPPKTRLTLAKQCKLLLSLLPDLERQAITAKGRDWHVPVAAWAQAFDQLQASRAAGRLELPLKGHGYLHAVLVGLADKHEARAEAAAEQERRHRPGVQAAPTQAAAPAAAALPTARRDPELLRLEAEARRAVPMPEALRAKFLKSKSEGSPQ
;
A
#
# COMPACT_ATOMS: atom_id res chain seq x y z
N MET A 1 -37.98 -6.37 34.86
CA MET A 1 -37.07 -5.46 34.14
C MET A 1 -37.49 -5.48 32.69
N LYS A 2 -37.91 -4.34 32.11
CA LYS A 2 -38.12 -4.26 30.65
C LYS A 2 -36.76 -4.49 29.97
N PRO A 3 -36.66 -5.33 28.94
CA PRO A 3 -35.41 -5.42 28.17
C PRO A 3 -35.03 -4.03 27.69
N ALA A 4 -33.75 -3.69 27.73
CA ALA A 4 -33.29 -2.43 27.15
C ALA A 4 -33.60 -2.47 25.64
N ASP A 5 -34.46 -1.57 25.18
CA ASP A 5 -34.81 -1.48 23.78
C ASP A 5 -33.55 -1.05 23.01
N LEU A 6 -32.91 -2.01 22.33
CA LEU A 6 -31.79 -1.76 21.44
C LEU A 6 -32.38 -1.23 20.13
N ALA A 7 -32.06 0.00 19.75
CA ALA A 7 -32.59 0.62 18.54
C ALA A 7 -31.47 0.97 17.55
N CYS A 8 -31.77 0.91 16.26
CA CYS A 8 -30.87 1.37 15.22
C CYS A 8 -30.59 2.88 15.36
N PRO A 9 -29.33 3.33 15.44
CA PRO A 9 -29.01 4.76 15.62
C PRO A 9 -29.32 5.62 14.40
N VAL A 10 -29.62 5.01 13.24
CA VAL A 10 -29.89 5.72 11.98
C VAL A 10 -31.38 5.95 11.77
N CYS A 11 -32.23 4.96 12.07
CA CYS A 11 -33.67 5.01 11.78
C CYS A 11 -34.57 4.73 12.99
N GLY A 12 -34.01 4.43 14.16
CA GLY A 12 -34.77 4.18 15.39
C GLY A 12 -35.54 2.85 15.42
N THR A 13 -35.34 1.95 14.44
CA THR A 13 -35.99 0.63 14.43
C THR A 13 -35.49 -0.21 15.61
N GLU A 14 -36.42 -0.79 16.37
CA GLU A 14 -36.11 -1.71 17.46
C GLU A 14 -35.47 -3.00 16.92
N LEU A 15 -34.42 -3.44 17.60
CA LEU A 15 -33.61 -4.61 17.28
C LEU A 15 -33.71 -5.58 18.46
N SER A 16 -34.07 -6.83 18.18
CA SER A 16 -33.98 -7.87 19.20
C SER A 16 -32.51 -8.26 19.40
N PRO A 17 -32.10 -8.65 20.63
CA PRO A 17 -30.74 -9.14 20.87
C PRO A 17 -30.35 -10.30 19.94
N ALA A 18 -31.29 -11.20 19.61
CA ALA A 18 -31.05 -12.30 18.68
C ALA A 18 -30.70 -11.83 17.26
N GLN A 19 -31.27 -10.71 16.79
CA GLN A 19 -30.92 -10.14 15.49
C GLN A 19 -29.49 -9.59 15.47
N LEU A 20 -29.00 -9.06 16.59
CA LEU A 20 -27.61 -8.59 16.69
C LEU A 20 -26.61 -9.73 16.53
N PHE A 21 -26.86 -10.87 17.20
CA PHE A 21 -26.01 -12.05 17.05
C PHE A 21 -26.11 -12.65 15.64
N ALA A 22 -27.30 -12.63 15.03
CA ALA A 22 -27.48 -13.13 13.66
C ALA A 22 -26.69 -12.32 12.62
N GLU A 23 -26.54 -11.01 12.81
CA GLU A 23 -25.88 -10.11 11.85
C GLU A 23 -24.43 -9.74 12.24
N ALA A 24 -23.92 -10.28 13.35
CA ALA A 24 -22.59 -9.95 13.87
C ALA A 24 -21.47 -10.22 12.86
N GLU A 25 -21.58 -11.32 12.09
CA GLU A 25 -20.61 -11.66 11.04
C GLU A 25 -20.60 -10.62 9.92
N ALA A 26 -21.78 -10.13 9.50
CA ALA A 26 -21.87 -9.09 8.48
C ALA A 26 -21.29 -7.77 8.97
N GLN A 27 -21.60 -7.37 10.21
CA GLN A 27 -21.02 -6.18 10.83
C GLN A 27 -19.49 -6.28 10.87
N GLN A 28 -18.94 -7.43 11.25
CA GLN A 28 -17.49 -7.66 11.26
C GLN A 28 -16.89 -7.59 9.85
N ALA A 29 -17.55 -8.14 8.83
CA ALA A 29 -17.09 -8.06 7.45
C ALA A 29 -17.04 -6.62 6.94
N PHE A 30 -18.06 -5.81 7.21
CA PHE A 30 -18.07 -4.39 6.84
C PHE A 30 -17.05 -3.57 7.63
N ALA A 31 -16.83 -3.88 8.91
CA ALA A 31 -15.79 -3.25 9.71
C ALA A 31 -14.39 -3.53 9.15
N ARG A 32 -14.11 -4.78 8.74
CA ARG A 32 -12.85 -5.16 8.06
C ARG A 32 -12.66 -4.40 6.75
N LEU A 33 -13.71 -4.28 5.94
CA LEU A 33 -13.66 -3.49 4.72
C LEU A 33 -13.36 -2.01 4.98
N ALA A 34 -13.99 -1.41 6.00
CA ALA A 34 -13.73 -0.04 6.40
C ALA A 34 -12.29 0.17 6.90
N ALA A 35 -11.72 -0.84 7.58
CA ALA A 35 -10.33 -0.82 8.03
C ALA A 35 -9.33 -0.86 6.86
N VAL A 36 -9.68 -1.48 5.72
CA VAL A 36 -8.89 -1.37 4.48
C VAL A 36 -8.94 0.05 3.93
N SER A 37 -10.15 0.58 3.68
CA SER A 37 -10.35 1.95 3.20
C SER A 37 -11.83 2.35 3.19
N ILE A 38 -12.17 3.45 3.86
CA ILE A 38 -13.54 4.02 3.86
C ILE A 38 -13.99 4.42 2.43
N PRO A 39 -13.20 5.18 1.62
CA PRO A 39 -13.57 5.48 0.23
C PRO A 39 -13.72 4.25 -0.67
N LEU A 40 -13.03 3.15 -0.36
CA LEU A 40 -13.14 1.90 -1.11
C LEU A 40 -14.44 1.16 -0.77
N GLY A 41 -14.90 1.25 0.49
CA GLY A 41 -16.11 0.58 0.95
C GLY A 41 -17.33 0.87 0.08
N ALA A 42 -17.55 2.14 -0.27
CA ALA A 42 -18.67 2.52 -1.14
C ALA A 42 -18.58 1.91 -2.55
N ARG A 43 -17.36 1.76 -3.10
CA ARG A 43 -17.15 1.14 -4.42
C ARG A 43 -17.39 -0.37 -4.37
N VAL A 44 -16.94 -1.02 -3.31
CA VAL A 44 -17.19 -2.46 -3.10
C VAL A 44 -18.69 -2.73 -2.99
N LEU A 45 -19.43 -1.92 -2.22
CA LEU A 45 -20.89 -2.06 -2.11
C LEU A 45 -21.59 -1.92 -3.48
N GLN A 46 -21.18 -0.95 -4.29
CA GLN A 46 -21.68 -0.79 -5.65
C GLN A 46 -21.35 -2.00 -6.54
N TYR A 47 -20.13 -2.52 -6.43
CA TYR A 47 -19.69 -3.72 -7.12
C TYR A 47 -20.52 -4.96 -6.74
N LEU A 48 -20.86 -5.15 -5.47
CA LEU A 48 -21.70 -6.25 -5.02
C LEU A 48 -23.09 -6.24 -5.71
N THR A 49 -23.61 -5.07 -6.09
CA THR A 49 -24.88 -4.97 -6.83
C THR A 49 -24.83 -5.63 -8.21
N LEU A 50 -23.64 -5.86 -8.79
CA LEU A 50 -23.46 -6.57 -10.06
C LEU A 50 -23.83 -8.06 -9.98
N PHE A 51 -23.97 -8.60 -8.77
CA PHE A 51 -24.40 -9.98 -8.53
C PHE A 51 -25.92 -10.08 -8.32
N THR A 52 -26.66 -8.98 -8.44
CA THR A 52 -28.10 -8.95 -8.20
C THR A 52 -28.85 -9.69 -9.32
N PRO A 53 -29.61 -10.74 -9.02
CA PRO A 53 -30.44 -11.42 -10.01
C PRO A 53 -31.55 -10.48 -10.54
N PRO A 54 -32.06 -10.70 -11.77
CA PRO A 54 -33.04 -9.79 -12.38
C PRO A 54 -34.39 -9.77 -11.65
N LYS A 55 -34.77 -10.88 -11.00
CA LYS A 55 -36.10 -11.05 -10.38
C LYS A 55 -36.11 -10.88 -8.86
N THR A 56 -34.94 -10.80 -8.22
CA THR A 56 -34.85 -10.82 -6.74
C THR A 56 -33.81 -9.84 -6.23
N ARG A 57 -34.05 -9.30 -5.03
CA ARG A 57 -33.07 -8.45 -4.34
C ARG A 57 -31.96 -9.31 -3.73
N LEU A 58 -30.75 -8.77 -3.72
CA LEU A 58 -29.60 -9.37 -3.07
C LEU A 58 -29.71 -9.18 -1.56
N THR A 59 -29.88 -10.26 -0.81
CA THR A 59 -29.98 -10.21 0.67
C THR A 59 -28.65 -9.80 1.30
N LEU A 60 -28.70 -9.24 2.50
CA LEU A 60 -27.49 -8.84 3.24
C LEU A 60 -26.55 -10.02 3.49
N ALA A 61 -27.09 -11.18 3.87
CA ALA A 61 -26.32 -12.41 4.01
C ALA A 61 -25.56 -12.83 2.73
N LYS A 62 -26.16 -12.64 1.54
CA LYS A 62 -25.48 -12.92 0.26
C LYS A 62 -24.40 -11.88 -0.04
N GLN A 63 -24.66 -10.60 0.24
CA GLN A 63 -23.65 -9.54 0.13
C GLN A 63 -22.46 -9.81 1.05
N CYS A 64 -22.72 -10.20 2.31
CA CYS A 64 -21.68 -10.57 3.27
C CYS A 64 -20.82 -11.73 2.76
N LYS A 65 -21.42 -12.81 2.24
CA LYS A 65 -20.68 -13.93 1.65
C LYS A 65 -19.77 -13.51 0.49
N LEU A 66 -20.26 -12.66 -0.41
CA LEU A 66 -19.47 -12.12 -1.53
C LEU A 66 -18.35 -11.19 -1.04
N LEU A 67 -18.61 -10.41 0.02
CA LEU A 67 -17.59 -9.57 0.63
C LEU A 67 -16.50 -10.40 1.30
N LEU A 68 -16.87 -11.43 2.06
CA LEU A 68 -15.94 -12.34 2.74
C LEU A 68 -15.06 -13.11 1.76
N SER A 69 -15.56 -13.45 0.56
CA SER A 69 -14.71 -14.05 -0.48
C SER A 69 -13.71 -13.07 -1.10
N LEU A 70 -14.02 -11.76 -1.07
CA LEU A 70 -13.17 -10.71 -1.64
C LEU A 70 -12.18 -10.10 -0.62
N LEU A 71 -12.54 -10.10 0.66
CA LEU A 71 -11.77 -9.47 1.74
C LEU A 71 -10.31 -9.95 1.83
N PRO A 72 -9.97 -11.24 1.72
CA PRO A 72 -8.58 -11.69 1.79
C PRO A 72 -7.67 -11.02 0.78
N ASP A 73 -8.16 -10.82 -0.45
CA ASP A 73 -7.40 -10.17 -1.53
C ASP A 73 -7.29 -8.65 -1.30
N LEU A 74 -8.35 -8.02 -0.79
CA LEU A 74 -8.38 -6.60 -0.45
C LEU A 74 -7.43 -6.27 0.71
N GLU A 75 -7.43 -7.08 1.77
CA GLU A 75 -6.58 -6.89 2.95
C GLU A 75 -5.10 -7.10 2.61
N ARG A 76 -4.81 -8.11 1.78
CA ARG A 76 -3.45 -8.35 1.28
C ARG A 76 -2.99 -7.34 0.24
N GLN A 77 -3.92 -6.57 -0.36
CA GLN A 77 -3.67 -5.74 -1.53
C GLN A 77 -2.99 -6.54 -2.65
N ALA A 78 -3.47 -7.77 -2.87
CA ALA A 78 -2.90 -8.67 -3.85
C ALA A 78 -3.96 -9.67 -4.33
N ILE A 79 -3.83 -10.12 -5.58
CA ILE A 79 -4.69 -11.16 -6.15
C ILE A 79 -3.85 -12.32 -6.68
N THR A 80 -4.35 -13.54 -6.54
CA THR A 80 -3.76 -14.72 -7.20
C THR A 80 -4.46 -14.95 -8.53
N ALA A 81 -3.73 -14.80 -9.64
CA ALA A 81 -4.26 -15.02 -10.98
C ALA A 81 -3.21 -15.70 -11.86
N LYS A 82 -3.65 -16.71 -12.63
CA LYS A 82 -2.77 -17.51 -13.51
C LYS A 82 -1.57 -18.15 -12.76
N GLY A 83 -1.75 -18.52 -11.49
CA GLY A 83 -0.70 -19.13 -10.66
C GLY A 83 0.37 -18.16 -10.13
N ARG A 84 0.22 -16.85 -10.36
CA ARG A 84 1.09 -15.80 -9.79
C ARG A 84 0.28 -14.90 -8.86
N ASP A 85 0.94 -14.42 -7.81
CA ASP A 85 0.44 -13.34 -6.95
C ASP A 85 0.82 -11.98 -7.56
N TRP A 86 -0.19 -11.15 -7.75
CA TRP A 86 -0.09 -9.80 -8.28
C TRP A 86 -0.30 -8.81 -7.16
N HIS A 87 0.67 -7.91 -6.93
CA HIS A 87 0.49 -6.83 -5.99
C HIS A 87 -0.40 -5.74 -6.63
N VAL A 88 -1.47 -5.37 -5.94
CA VAL A 88 -2.49 -4.43 -6.40
C VAL A 88 -2.71 -3.38 -5.33
N PRO A 89 -2.16 -2.16 -5.49
CA PRO A 89 -2.38 -1.09 -4.51
C PRO A 89 -3.86 -0.70 -4.45
N VAL A 90 -4.31 -0.13 -3.31
CA VAL A 90 -5.69 0.34 -3.11
C VAL A 90 -6.19 1.25 -4.25
N ALA A 91 -5.32 2.06 -4.84
CA ALA A 91 -5.66 2.92 -5.98
C ALA A 91 -6.09 2.13 -7.23
N ALA A 92 -5.43 0.99 -7.51
CA ALA A 92 -5.77 0.12 -8.62
C ALA A 92 -7.10 -0.61 -8.37
N TRP A 93 -7.39 -1.00 -7.12
CA TRP A 93 -8.70 -1.52 -6.74
C TRP A 93 -9.82 -0.51 -6.98
N ALA A 94 -9.64 0.74 -6.56
CA ALA A 94 -10.62 1.80 -6.80
C ALA A 94 -10.89 1.99 -8.31
N GLN A 95 -9.82 2.06 -9.12
CA GLN A 95 -9.92 2.16 -10.57
C GLN A 95 -10.63 0.95 -11.19
N ALA A 96 -10.37 -0.26 -10.72
CA ALA A 96 -11.02 -1.47 -11.23
C ALA A 96 -12.54 -1.44 -10.98
N PHE A 97 -12.97 -1.09 -9.76
CA PHE A 97 -14.40 -0.96 -9.47
C PHE A 97 -15.08 0.09 -10.34
N ASP A 98 -14.43 1.24 -10.54
CA ASP A 98 -14.95 2.31 -11.40
C ASP A 98 -15.06 1.82 -12.87
N GLN A 99 -14.08 1.05 -13.37
CA GLN A 99 -14.13 0.44 -14.70
C GLN A 99 -15.25 -0.59 -14.86
N LEU A 100 -15.52 -1.40 -13.83
CA LEU A 100 -16.62 -2.37 -13.84
C LEU A 100 -17.98 -1.66 -13.92
N GLN A 101 -18.15 -0.57 -13.16
CA GLN A 101 -19.38 0.23 -13.22
C GLN A 101 -19.56 0.92 -14.57
N ALA A 102 -18.50 1.46 -15.16
CA ALA A 102 -18.53 1.99 -16.52
C ALA A 102 -18.91 0.89 -17.54
N SER A 103 -18.41 -0.33 -17.36
CA SER A 103 -18.71 -1.45 -18.26
C SER A 103 -20.16 -1.93 -18.13
N ARG A 104 -20.74 -1.88 -16.93
CA ARG A 104 -22.19 -2.06 -16.72
C ARG A 104 -22.99 -0.97 -17.43
N ALA A 105 -22.63 0.30 -17.23
CA ALA A 105 -23.34 1.42 -17.84
C ALA A 105 -23.33 1.36 -19.38
N ALA A 106 -22.24 0.83 -19.96
CA ALA A 106 -22.11 0.59 -21.39
C ALA A 106 -22.81 -0.69 -21.90
N GLY A 107 -23.48 -1.46 -21.03
CA GLY A 107 -24.17 -2.71 -21.42
C GLY A 107 -23.24 -3.84 -21.85
N ARG A 108 -21.94 -3.78 -21.50
CA ARG A 108 -20.93 -4.78 -21.92
C ARG A 108 -20.79 -5.95 -20.95
N LEU A 109 -21.49 -5.92 -19.82
CA LEU A 109 -21.45 -6.96 -18.80
C LEU A 109 -22.72 -7.79 -18.84
N GLU A 110 -22.56 -9.11 -18.88
CA GLU A 110 -23.66 -10.04 -18.63
C GLU A 110 -23.90 -10.11 -17.11
N LEU A 111 -25.09 -9.69 -16.68
CA LEU A 111 -25.50 -9.70 -15.27
C LEU A 111 -26.53 -10.81 -15.04
N PRO A 112 -26.54 -11.45 -13.86
CA PRO A 112 -25.63 -11.23 -12.73
C PRO A 112 -24.23 -11.84 -12.98
N LEU A 113 -23.20 -11.22 -12.39
CA LEU A 113 -21.87 -11.82 -12.39
C LEU A 113 -21.88 -13.15 -11.64
N LYS A 114 -21.12 -14.14 -12.15
CA LYS A 114 -21.00 -15.48 -11.55
C LYS A 114 -19.87 -15.60 -10.53
N GLY A 115 -18.96 -14.63 -10.48
CA GLY A 115 -17.80 -14.61 -9.58
C GLY A 115 -16.92 -13.39 -9.81
N HIS A 116 -15.73 -13.39 -9.20
CA HIS A 116 -14.77 -12.28 -9.25
C HIS A 116 -13.78 -12.35 -10.44
N GLY A 117 -13.90 -13.35 -11.32
CA GLY A 117 -12.95 -13.56 -12.43
C GLY A 117 -12.79 -12.35 -13.35
N TYR A 118 -13.88 -11.64 -13.66
CA TYR A 118 -13.79 -10.41 -14.46
C TYR A 118 -13.04 -9.29 -13.72
N LEU A 119 -13.29 -9.13 -12.43
CA LEU A 119 -12.57 -8.18 -11.58
C LEU A 119 -11.07 -8.53 -11.55
N HIS A 120 -10.72 -9.81 -11.36
CA HIS A 120 -9.33 -10.26 -11.34
C HIS A 120 -8.65 -9.99 -12.68
N ALA A 121 -9.32 -10.21 -13.82
CA ALA A 121 -8.78 -9.91 -15.14
C ALA A 121 -8.47 -8.40 -15.31
N VAL A 122 -9.39 -7.52 -14.87
CA VAL A 122 -9.17 -6.07 -14.88
C VAL A 122 -7.99 -5.68 -13.96
N LEU A 123 -7.92 -6.27 -12.77
CA LEU A 123 -6.87 -6.00 -11.79
C LEU A 123 -5.50 -6.44 -12.26
N VAL A 124 -5.36 -7.62 -12.89
CA VAL A 124 -4.10 -8.06 -13.51
C VAL A 124 -3.67 -7.04 -14.56
N GLY A 125 -4.57 -6.62 -15.45
CA GLY A 125 -4.26 -5.63 -16.48
C GLY A 125 -3.90 -4.25 -15.92
N LEU A 126 -4.36 -3.89 -14.72
CA LEU A 126 -3.94 -2.69 -14.02
C LEU A 126 -2.59 -2.88 -13.32
N ALA A 127 -2.37 -4.02 -12.67
CA ALA A 127 -1.11 -4.37 -12.02
C ALA A 127 0.04 -4.36 -13.03
N ASP A 128 -0.13 -5.00 -14.19
CA ASP A 128 0.84 -4.98 -15.30
C ASP A 128 1.19 -3.54 -15.73
N LYS A 129 0.19 -2.66 -15.86
CA LYS A 129 0.41 -1.26 -16.21
C LYS A 129 1.12 -0.48 -15.11
N HIS A 130 0.87 -0.81 -13.85
CA HIS A 130 1.54 -0.20 -12.70
C HIS A 130 3.00 -0.64 -12.62
N GLU A 131 3.29 -1.94 -12.77
CA GLU A 131 4.66 -2.49 -12.83
C GLU A 131 5.43 -1.84 -13.99
N ALA A 132 4.86 -1.83 -15.21
CA ALA A 132 5.50 -1.21 -16.38
C ALA A 132 5.79 0.29 -16.20
N ARG A 133 4.90 1.04 -15.54
CA ARG A 133 5.11 2.47 -15.24
C ARG A 133 6.21 2.67 -14.20
N ALA A 134 6.25 1.83 -13.17
CA ALA A 134 7.28 1.89 -12.14
C ALA A 134 8.67 1.59 -12.73
N GLU A 135 8.77 0.58 -13.60
CA GLU A 135 10.01 0.25 -14.31
C GLU A 135 10.46 1.39 -15.24
N ALA A 136 9.54 1.97 -16.02
CA ALA A 136 9.85 3.09 -16.90
C ALA A 136 10.33 4.33 -16.12
N ALA A 137 9.71 4.63 -14.98
CA ALA A 137 10.13 5.73 -14.12
C ALA A 137 11.52 5.48 -13.50
N ALA A 138 11.78 4.27 -13.02
CA ALA A 138 13.10 3.89 -12.49
C ALA A 138 14.19 3.96 -13.56
N GLU A 139 13.89 3.54 -14.79
CA GLU A 139 14.81 3.65 -15.92
C GLU A 139 15.08 5.11 -16.32
N GLN A 140 14.05 5.96 -16.33
CA GLN A 140 14.22 7.40 -16.54
C GLN A 140 15.08 8.03 -15.44
N GLU A 141 14.88 7.68 -14.18
CA GLU A 141 15.70 8.17 -13.08
C GLU A 141 17.16 7.73 -13.22
N ARG A 142 17.41 6.47 -13.64
CA ARG A 142 18.77 5.99 -13.94
C ARG A 142 19.41 6.77 -15.07
N ARG A 143 18.66 7.10 -16.14
CA ARG A 143 19.17 7.90 -17.27
C ARG A 143 19.42 9.37 -16.91
N HIS A 144 18.62 9.94 -16.02
CA HIS A 144 18.75 11.33 -15.58
C HIS A 144 19.71 11.53 -14.40
N ARG A 145 20.18 10.45 -13.76
CA ARG A 145 21.25 10.53 -12.78
C ARG A 145 22.53 11.02 -13.48
N PRO A 146 23.08 12.22 -13.13
CA PRO A 146 24.31 12.69 -13.72
C PRO A 146 25.38 11.63 -13.44
N GLY A 147 26.01 11.13 -14.50
CA GLY A 147 27.03 10.11 -14.38
C GLY A 147 28.10 10.57 -13.38
N VAL A 148 28.33 9.76 -12.35
CA VAL A 148 29.64 9.74 -11.70
C VAL A 148 30.59 9.35 -12.83
N GLN A 149 31.23 10.34 -13.43
CA GLN A 149 32.24 10.12 -14.46
C GLN A 149 33.25 9.16 -13.84
N ALA A 150 33.30 7.93 -14.35
CA ALA A 150 34.39 7.03 -14.06
C ALA A 150 35.65 7.76 -14.54
N ALA A 151 36.40 8.32 -13.61
CA ALA A 151 37.67 8.94 -13.89
C ALA A 151 38.51 7.90 -14.64
N PRO A 152 39.06 8.22 -15.83
CA PRO A 152 39.87 7.26 -16.56
C PRO A 152 41.08 6.89 -15.71
N THR A 153 41.24 5.60 -15.41
CA THR A 153 42.41 5.06 -14.74
C THR A 153 43.60 5.16 -15.68
N GLN A 154 44.25 6.33 -15.71
CA GLN A 154 45.54 6.49 -16.39
C GLN A 154 46.65 6.14 -15.39
N ALA A 155 47.30 5.01 -15.65
CA ALA A 155 48.55 4.66 -15.03
C ALA A 155 49.67 5.53 -15.63
N ALA A 156 50.24 6.44 -14.84
CA ALA A 156 51.65 6.84 -14.86
C ALA A 156 51.94 7.87 -13.75
N ALA A 157 53.12 7.77 -13.14
CA ALA A 157 53.63 8.61 -12.06
C ALA A 157 54.13 10.00 -12.55
N PRO A 158 54.68 10.86 -11.67
CA PRO A 158 54.11 12.14 -11.29
C PRO A 158 54.66 13.33 -12.09
N ALA A 159 53.79 14.29 -12.41
CA ALA A 159 54.22 15.65 -12.74
C ALA A 159 53.20 16.64 -12.19
N ALA A 160 53.71 17.60 -11.42
CA ALA A 160 52.94 18.66 -10.78
C ALA A 160 52.17 19.48 -11.81
N ALA A 161 50.85 19.54 -11.67
CA ALA A 161 50.02 20.55 -12.31
C ALA A 161 48.80 20.83 -11.44
N ALA A 162 48.54 22.12 -11.25
CA ALA A 162 47.60 22.69 -10.29
C ALA A 162 46.15 22.21 -10.49
N LEU A 163 45.52 21.84 -9.38
CA LEU A 163 44.09 21.57 -9.31
C LEU A 163 43.32 22.90 -9.42
N PRO A 164 42.32 23.06 -10.30
CA PRO A 164 41.40 24.18 -10.19
C PRO A 164 40.66 24.04 -8.88
N THR A 165 40.82 25.03 -8.00
CA THR A 165 40.14 25.11 -6.72
C THR A 165 38.64 25.24 -6.97
N ALA A 166 37.96 24.09 -6.98
CA ALA A 166 36.53 24.05 -6.76
C ALA A 166 36.25 24.86 -5.49
N ARG A 167 35.41 25.89 -5.62
CA ARG A 167 35.00 26.79 -4.55
C ARG A 167 34.57 25.97 -3.34
N ARG A 168 35.47 25.85 -2.36
CA ARG A 168 35.27 25.03 -1.17
C ARG A 168 34.21 25.74 -0.34
N ASP A 169 33.12 25.04 -0.08
CA ASP A 169 31.95 25.59 0.62
C ASP A 169 32.40 26.14 1.99
N PRO A 170 32.17 27.43 2.32
CA PRO A 170 32.72 28.05 3.52
C PRO A 170 32.23 27.40 4.83
N GLU A 171 31.07 26.74 4.82
CA GLU A 171 30.55 26.00 5.98
C GLU A 171 31.37 24.75 6.29
N LEU A 172 31.82 24.02 5.26
CA LEU A 172 32.66 22.84 5.42
C LEU A 172 34.02 23.18 6.06
N LEU A 173 34.59 24.33 5.71
CA LEU A 173 35.84 24.81 6.30
C LEU A 173 35.68 25.19 7.78
N ARG A 174 34.51 25.73 8.18
CA ARG A 174 34.21 26.04 9.57
C ARG A 174 34.10 24.77 10.41
N LEU A 175 33.36 23.78 9.92
CA LEU A 175 33.20 22.49 10.59
C LEU A 175 34.53 21.74 10.71
N GLU A 176 35.38 21.78 9.68
CA GLU A 176 36.73 21.19 9.74
C GLU A 176 37.63 21.92 10.74
N ALA A 177 37.53 23.25 10.84
CA ALA A 177 38.29 24.03 11.83
C ALA A 177 37.81 23.78 13.27
N GLU A 178 36.50 23.63 13.47
CA GLU A 178 35.90 23.25 14.76
C GLU A 178 36.29 21.83 15.16
N ALA A 179 36.26 20.87 14.23
CA ALA A 179 36.68 19.50 14.49
C ALA A 179 38.16 19.40 14.88
N ARG A 180 39.03 20.26 14.31
CA ARG A 180 40.45 20.34 14.69
C ARG A 180 40.68 21.00 16.05
N ARG A 181 39.78 21.89 16.49
CA ARG A 181 39.82 22.52 17.82
C ARG A 181 39.15 21.69 18.90
N ALA A 182 38.29 20.73 18.52
CA ALA A 182 37.63 19.85 19.46
C ALA A 182 38.68 19.03 20.22
N VAL A 183 38.60 19.06 21.55
CA VAL A 183 39.46 18.27 22.42
C VAL A 183 39.20 16.79 22.15
N PRO A 184 40.23 15.96 21.89
CA PRO A 184 40.05 14.55 21.64
C PRO A 184 39.36 13.90 22.84
N MET A 185 38.36 13.04 22.58
CA MET A 185 37.62 12.35 23.62
C MET A 185 38.55 11.71 24.65
N PRO A 186 38.37 11.97 25.95
CA PRO A 186 39.16 11.35 27.01
C PRO A 186 39.14 9.83 26.88
N GLU A 187 40.30 9.21 27.03
CA GLU A 187 40.49 7.77 26.85
C GLU A 187 39.57 6.94 27.77
N ALA A 188 39.33 7.43 28.99
CA ALA A 188 38.41 6.83 29.96
C ALA A 188 36.96 6.73 29.44
N LEU A 189 36.51 7.68 28.62
CA LEU A 189 35.18 7.65 28.02
C LEU A 189 35.16 6.73 26.78
N ARG A 190 36.23 6.70 25.98
CA ARG A 190 36.37 5.75 24.86
C ARG A 190 36.31 4.29 25.34
N ALA A 191 36.96 3.97 26.45
CA ALA A 191 36.92 2.64 27.05
C ALA A 191 35.51 2.24 27.52
N LYS A 192 34.73 3.18 28.07
CA LYS A 192 33.33 2.92 28.48
C LYS A 192 32.41 2.67 27.28
N PHE A 193 32.56 3.43 26.19
CA PHE A 193 31.79 3.20 24.95
C PHE A 193 32.08 1.81 24.34
N LEU A 194 33.35 1.41 24.28
CA LEU A 194 33.74 0.10 23.77
C LEU A 194 33.17 -1.04 24.62
N LYS A 195 33.18 -0.90 25.95
CA LYS A 195 32.61 -1.89 26.87
C LYS A 195 31.09 -2.01 26.75
N SER A 196 30.38 -0.88 26.62
CA SER A 196 28.93 -0.87 26.38
C SER A 196 28.54 -1.47 25.03
N LYS A 197 29.44 -1.42 24.03
CA LYS A 197 29.20 -1.98 22.70
C LYS A 197 29.41 -3.50 22.66
N SER A 198 30.25 -4.06 23.54
CA SER A 198 30.41 -5.50 23.72
C SER A 198 29.32 -6.16 24.57
N GLU A 199 28.63 -5.41 25.43
CA GLU A 199 27.55 -5.92 26.29
C GLU A 199 26.16 -5.87 25.63
N GLY A 200 26.03 -5.28 24.43
CA GLY A 200 24.76 -5.04 23.74
C GLY A 200 24.42 -5.99 22.58
N SER A 201 25.04 -7.18 22.48
CA SER A 201 24.65 -8.19 21.49
C SER A 201 23.84 -9.31 22.17
N PRO A 202 22.50 -9.30 22.11
CA PRO A 202 21.70 -10.41 22.60
C PRO A 202 21.73 -11.57 21.59
N GLN A 203 21.91 -12.79 22.11
CA GLN A 203 21.37 -14.00 21.48
C GLN A 203 19.86 -14.06 21.72
#